data_AF-A0AAN6K8U2-F1
#
_entry.id   AF-A0AAN6K8U2-F1
#
_cell.length_a   1.000
_cell.length_b   1.000
_cell.length_c   1.000
_cell.angle_alpha   90.00
_cell.angle_beta   90.00
_cell.angle_gamma   90.00
#
_symmetry.space_group_name_H-M   'P 1'
#
loop_
_entity.id
_entity.type
_entity.pdbx_description
1 polymer ?
#
loop_
_entity_poly.entity_id
_entity_poly.type
_entity_poly.pdbx_seq_one_letter_code
_entity_poly.pdbx_strand_id
1 'polypeptide(L)'
;MADPFEVRMRFTSLLHHLNASTSSALKAASYALKHIDYSDDLHSCILEQLERNSMNNRANIMYFLPALCDVARDKGEVSYGRMMERDILRIVDAVAPDDGSGAANVKVVRKVLRNLEGKGYLQARTVGELEEWIGGRDLVDGGAMSPSQGIVTVVPDQVVVAAETAVVSATLRSTPQSTVRDPYVVNSGIRLDKRQIEQRIEEDRERHKRAREGIWAVEQVSSDLGVDAEFERCWEEDSEVDEDDLQMMKEEAEERAIALEYEEIGGKGGTAGADEGVGGVACYNEADFLAAIYPCGVGKTRRSKARKEQRGWHVYCAGSSWKASNATTYASRT
;
A
#
# COMPACT_ATOMS: atom_id res chain seq x y z
N MET A 1 34.50 -12.09 16.07
CA MET A 1 33.63 -13.21 15.68
C MET A 1 32.42 -13.18 16.59
N ALA A 2 31.20 -13.09 16.05
CA ALA A 2 29.99 -13.06 16.86
C ALA A 2 29.65 -14.48 17.33
N ASP A 3 29.14 -14.61 18.54
CA ASP A 3 28.71 -15.89 19.12
C ASP A 3 27.47 -16.44 18.36
N PRO A 4 27.49 -17.70 17.88
CA PRO A 4 26.38 -18.27 17.12
C PRO A 4 25.04 -18.23 17.87
N PHE A 5 25.05 -18.47 19.18
CA PHE A 5 23.83 -18.45 19.98
C PHE A 5 23.23 -17.04 20.09
N GLU A 6 24.07 -16.02 20.32
CA GLU A 6 23.61 -14.62 20.29
C GLU A 6 22.99 -14.26 18.93
N VAL A 7 23.65 -14.64 17.82
CA VAL A 7 23.16 -14.34 16.47
C VAL A 7 21.78 -14.97 16.24
N ARG A 8 21.62 -16.24 16.61
CA ARG A 8 20.34 -16.95 16.54
C ARG A 8 19.26 -16.29 17.40
N MET A 9 19.56 -15.97 18.66
CA MET A 9 18.59 -15.38 19.59
C MET A 9 18.10 -14.02 19.07
N ARG A 10 19.02 -13.19 18.59
CA ARG A 10 18.70 -11.87 18.00
C ARG A 10 17.87 -12.01 16.75
N PHE A 11 18.24 -12.91 15.84
CA PHE A 11 17.48 -13.11 14.61
C PHE A 11 16.07 -13.66 14.87
N THR A 12 15.95 -14.64 15.76
CA THR A 12 14.66 -15.18 16.20
C THR A 12 13.76 -14.08 16.78
N SER A 13 14.33 -13.18 17.59
CA SER A 13 13.60 -12.02 18.11
C SER A 13 13.13 -11.08 16.99
N LEU A 14 13.94 -10.84 15.95
CA LEU A 14 13.53 -10.05 14.80
C LEU A 14 12.37 -10.71 14.04
N LEU A 15 12.44 -12.02 13.80
CA LEU A 15 11.40 -12.80 13.12
C LEU A 15 10.08 -12.84 13.91
N HIS A 16 10.15 -12.88 15.24
CA HIS A 16 8.96 -12.88 16.10
C HIS A 16 8.20 -11.54 16.08
N HIS A 17 8.92 -10.44 15.82
CA HIS A 17 8.34 -9.08 15.80
C HIS A 17 8.19 -8.53 14.37
N LEU A 18 8.21 -9.40 13.36
CA LEU A 18 7.91 -9.00 11.99
C LEU A 18 6.46 -8.56 11.89
N ASN A 19 6.24 -7.47 11.14
CA ASN A 19 4.93 -6.88 10.92
C ASN A 19 4.73 -6.55 9.44
N ALA A 20 3.62 -5.90 9.11
CA ALA A 20 3.30 -5.48 7.75
C ALA A 20 4.29 -4.47 7.12
N SER A 21 5.14 -3.81 7.92
CA SER A 21 6.08 -2.81 7.43
C SER A 21 7.25 -3.42 6.67
N THR A 22 7.51 -2.87 5.49
CA THR A 22 8.70 -3.15 4.67
C THR A 22 10.00 -2.92 5.44
N SER A 23 10.06 -1.90 6.30
CA SER A 23 11.24 -1.61 7.11
C SER A 23 11.58 -2.74 8.09
N SER A 24 10.57 -3.41 8.66
CA SER A 24 10.80 -4.53 9.59
C SER A 24 11.46 -5.71 8.88
N ALA A 25 10.97 -6.03 7.66
CA ALA A 25 11.52 -7.07 6.80
C ALA A 25 12.96 -6.75 6.36
N LEU A 26 13.21 -5.52 5.89
CA LEU A 26 14.55 -5.09 5.44
C LEU A 26 15.58 -5.11 6.58
N LYS A 27 15.17 -4.75 7.80
CA LYS A 27 16.04 -4.83 8.98
C LYS A 27 16.44 -6.27 9.29
N ALA A 28 15.49 -7.21 9.25
CA ALA A 28 15.77 -8.63 9.46
C ALA A 28 16.66 -9.20 8.34
N ALA A 29 16.41 -8.82 7.08
CA ALA A 29 17.21 -9.25 5.93
C ALA A 29 18.65 -8.73 6.03
N SER A 30 18.81 -7.45 6.35
CA SER A 30 20.12 -6.84 6.55
C SER A 30 20.91 -7.51 7.68
N TYR A 31 20.21 -7.92 8.75
CA TYR A 31 20.83 -8.68 9.85
C TYR A 31 21.32 -10.06 9.38
N ALA A 32 20.49 -10.80 8.65
CA ALA A 32 20.86 -12.11 8.12
C ALA A 32 22.10 -12.03 7.19
N LEU A 33 22.18 -11.01 6.35
CA LEU A 33 23.31 -10.81 5.43
C LEU A 33 24.56 -10.27 6.13
N LYS A 34 24.43 -9.64 7.31
CA LYS A 34 25.57 -9.27 8.13
C LYS A 34 26.24 -10.50 8.75
N HIS A 35 25.48 -11.57 8.94
CA HIS A 35 25.87 -12.81 9.60
C HIS A 35 25.77 -14.01 8.63
N ILE A 36 26.25 -13.81 7.41
CA ILE A 36 26.18 -14.78 6.30
C ILE A 36 26.87 -16.12 6.60
N ASP A 37 27.92 -16.11 7.41
CA ASP A 37 28.65 -17.30 7.87
C ASP A 37 27.72 -18.29 8.62
N TYR A 38 26.59 -17.80 9.12
CA TYR A 38 25.59 -18.58 9.85
C TYR A 38 24.29 -18.78 9.05
N SER A 39 24.33 -18.59 7.73
CA SER A 39 23.14 -18.61 6.86
C SER A 39 22.30 -19.89 6.98
N ASP A 40 22.92 -21.06 7.12
CA ASP A 40 22.21 -22.34 7.32
C ASP A 40 21.41 -22.40 8.64
N ASP A 41 22.01 -21.93 9.75
CA ASP A 41 21.32 -21.87 11.06
C ASP A 41 20.25 -20.79 11.06
N LEU A 42 20.49 -19.64 10.43
CA LEU A 42 19.51 -18.58 10.29
C LEU A 42 18.32 -19.01 9.42
N HIS A 43 18.56 -19.73 8.33
CA HIS A 43 17.47 -20.30 7.52
C HIS A 43 16.68 -21.34 8.32
N SER A 44 17.36 -22.16 9.13
CA SER A 44 16.70 -23.09 10.06
C SER A 44 15.82 -22.34 11.08
N CYS A 45 16.25 -21.17 11.56
CA CYS A 45 15.43 -20.31 12.42
C CYS A 45 14.18 -19.80 11.70
N ILE A 46 14.25 -19.47 10.41
CA ILE A 46 13.08 -19.05 9.62
C ILE A 46 12.03 -20.16 9.61
N LEU A 47 12.43 -21.39 9.29
CA LEU A 47 11.53 -22.55 9.26
C LEU A 47 10.94 -22.84 10.65
N GLU A 48 11.76 -22.77 11.71
CA GLU A 48 11.31 -22.93 13.09
C GLU A 48 10.25 -21.88 13.47
N GLN A 49 10.44 -20.61 13.07
CA GLN A 49 9.48 -19.55 13.34
C GLN A 49 8.20 -19.65 12.49
N LEU A 50 8.28 -20.21 11.29
CA LEU A 50 7.09 -20.54 10.48
C LEU A 50 6.25 -21.64 11.11
N GLU A 51 6.86 -22.60 11.82
CA GLU A 51 6.13 -23.72 12.42
C GLU A 51 5.56 -23.40 13.82
N ARG A 52 6.17 -22.47 14.56
CA ARG A 52 5.85 -22.24 15.98
C ARG A 52 5.08 -20.97 16.30
N ASN A 53 4.81 -20.13 15.31
CA ASN A 53 4.24 -18.80 15.53
C ASN A 53 2.79 -18.69 15.02
N SER A 54 2.13 -17.59 15.36
CA SER A 54 0.75 -17.31 14.95
C SER A 54 0.61 -17.25 13.43
N MET A 55 -0.59 -17.56 12.91
CA MET A 55 -0.90 -17.48 11.47
C MET A 55 -0.58 -16.13 10.85
N ASN A 56 -0.73 -15.06 11.63
CA ASN A 56 -0.40 -13.70 11.20
C ASN A 56 1.12 -13.52 11.05
N ASN A 57 1.90 -13.92 12.06
CA ASN A 57 3.35 -13.84 11.95
C ASN A 57 3.93 -14.76 10.86
N ARG A 58 3.31 -15.93 10.63
CA ARG A 58 3.64 -16.80 9.49
C ARG A 58 3.47 -16.08 8.15
N ALA A 59 2.37 -15.35 7.98
CA ALA A 59 2.16 -14.50 6.80
C ALA A 59 3.19 -13.36 6.72
N ASN A 60 3.56 -12.75 7.85
CA ASN A 60 4.61 -11.72 7.90
C ASN A 60 5.98 -12.28 7.47
N ILE A 61 6.32 -13.50 7.92
CA ILE A 61 7.54 -14.19 7.49
C ILE A 61 7.47 -14.53 5.99
N MET A 62 6.31 -14.97 5.47
CA MET A 62 6.13 -15.22 4.03
C MET A 62 6.44 -13.96 3.21
N TYR A 63 5.94 -12.79 3.62
CA TYR A 63 6.26 -11.51 2.97
C TYR A 63 7.71 -11.06 3.14
N PHE A 64 8.41 -11.55 4.17
CA PHE A 64 9.82 -11.26 4.40
C PHE A 64 10.75 -12.01 3.43
N LEU A 65 10.39 -13.22 2.98
CA LEU A 65 11.25 -14.06 2.13
C LEU A 65 11.71 -13.37 0.83
N PRO A 66 10.84 -12.70 0.04
CA PRO A 66 11.30 -11.96 -1.13
C PRO A 66 12.29 -10.84 -0.77
N ALA A 67 12.06 -10.12 0.33
CA ALA A 67 12.95 -9.05 0.77
C ALA A 67 14.32 -9.60 1.21
N LEU A 68 14.37 -10.77 1.83
CA LEU A 68 15.63 -11.47 2.14
C LEU A 68 16.38 -11.83 0.85
N CYS A 69 15.68 -12.39 -0.12
CA CYS A 69 16.28 -12.79 -1.40
C CYS A 69 16.77 -11.58 -2.20
N ASP A 70 16.04 -10.46 -2.20
CA ASP A 70 16.44 -9.22 -2.86
C ASP A 70 17.74 -8.69 -2.26
N VAL A 71 17.78 -8.52 -0.92
CA VAL A 71 18.96 -8.01 -0.22
C VAL A 71 20.16 -8.96 -0.36
N ALA A 72 19.92 -10.27 -0.45
CA ALA A 72 20.98 -11.24 -0.72
C ALA A 72 21.53 -11.10 -2.14
N ARG A 73 20.64 -11.03 -3.14
CA ARG A 73 21.00 -10.86 -4.55
C ARG A 73 21.78 -9.58 -4.79
N ASP A 74 21.38 -8.47 -4.17
CA ASP A 74 22.07 -7.18 -4.28
C ASP A 74 23.52 -7.23 -3.75
N LYS A 75 23.79 -8.15 -2.81
CA LYS A 75 25.14 -8.43 -2.29
C LYS A 75 25.88 -9.55 -3.02
N GLY A 76 25.30 -10.09 -4.09
CA GLY A 76 25.85 -11.21 -4.85
C GLY A 76 25.70 -12.57 -4.17
N GLU A 77 24.89 -12.67 -3.12
CA GLU A 77 24.68 -13.89 -2.36
C GLU A 77 23.44 -14.65 -2.86
N VAL A 78 23.60 -15.96 -3.11
CA VAL A 78 22.53 -16.80 -3.68
C VAL A 78 22.07 -17.93 -2.76
N SER A 79 22.75 -18.18 -1.63
CA SER A 79 22.41 -19.27 -0.69
C SER A 79 20.97 -19.18 -0.18
N TYR A 80 20.54 -18.01 0.31
CA TYR A 80 19.18 -17.81 0.83
C TYR A 80 18.10 -18.08 -0.23
N GLY A 81 18.32 -17.66 -1.48
CA GLY A 81 17.39 -17.96 -2.57
C GLY A 81 17.28 -19.47 -2.84
N ARG A 82 18.42 -20.18 -2.88
CA ARG A 82 18.44 -21.65 -3.09
C ARG A 82 17.84 -22.43 -1.92
N MET A 83 18.13 -22.02 -0.68
CA MET A 83 17.55 -22.66 0.51
C MET A 83 16.04 -22.44 0.58
N MET A 84 15.57 -21.23 0.24
CA MET A 84 14.14 -20.93 0.13
C MET A 84 13.47 -21.76 -0.98
N GLU A 85 14.07 -21.84 -2.17
CA GLU A 85 13.53 -22.64 -3.28
C GLU A 85 13.43 -24.13 -2.90
N ARG A 86 14.46 -24.69 -2.26
CA ARG A 86 14.46 -26.08 -1.76
C ARG A 86 13.32 -26.34 -0.78
N ASP A 87 13.09 -25.41 0.15
CA ASP A 87 12.14 -25.60 1.25
C ASP A 87 10.77 -24.97 0.99
N ILE A 88 10.47 -24.52 -0.24
CA ILE A 88 9.26 -23.73 -0.55
C ILE A 88 7.97 -24.49 -0.22
N LEU A 89 7.92 -25.80 -0.45
CA LEU A 89 6.77 -26.65 -0.10
C LEU A 89 6.52 -26.64 1.41
N ARG A 90 7.58 -26.82 2.20
CA ARG A 90 7.53 -26.78 3.67
C ARG A 90 7.10 -25.41 4.16
N ILE A 91 7.60 -24.34 3.54
CA ILE A 91 7.23 -22.96 3.88
C ILE A 91 5.73 -22.75 3.60
N VAL A 92 5.23 -23.20 2.45
CA VAL A 92 3.83 -23.05 2.06
C VAL A 92 2.90 -23.83 3.00
N ASP A 93 3.19 -25.10 3.30
CA ASP A 93 2.43 -25.87 4.30
C ASP A 93 2.52 -25.25 5.68
N ALA A 94 3.68 -24.66 6.00
CA ALA A 94 3.87 -23.89 7.21
C ALA A 94 3.24 -22.48 7.17
N VAL A 95 2.41 -22.11 6.18
CA VAL A 95 1.67 -20.83 6.17
C VAL A 95 0.19 -21.06 5.85
N ALA A 96 -0.09 -22.00 4.95
CA ALA A 96 -1.40 -22.43 4.49
C ALA A 96 -1.53 -23.97 4.55
N PRO A 97 -1.54 -24.56 5.76
CA PRO A 97 -1.77 -26.00 5.94
C PRO A 97 -3.11 -26.46 5.35
N ASP A 98 -3.21 -27.76 5.10
CA ASP A 98 -4.37 -28.46 4.54
C ASP A 98 -5.53 -28.63 5.55
N ASP A 99 -5.26 -28.44 6.84
CA ASP A 99 -6.25 -28.43 7.92
C ASP A 99 -7.23 -27.23 7.89
N GLY A 100 -7.07 -26.31 6.95
CA GLY A 100 -7.88 -25.10 6.79
C GLY A 100 -7.50 -23.95 7.74
N SER A 101 -6.62 -24.16 8.72
CA SER A 101 -6.21 -23.12 9.69
C SER A 101 -5.51 -21.93 9.03
N GLY A 102 -4.92 -22.14 7.85
CA GLY A 102 -4.29 -21.11 7.03
C GLY A 102 -5.10 -20.62 5.83
N ALA A 103 -6.40 -20.92 5.74
CA ALA A 103 -7.25 -20.49 4.61
C ALA A 103 -7.16 -18.98 4.33
N ALA A 104 -7.15 -18.15 5.39
CA ALA A 104 -7.00 -16.70 5.30
C ALA A 104 -5.63 -16.25 4.70
N ASN A 105 -4.61 -17.11 4.74
CA ASN A 105 -3.29 -16.82 4.19
C ASN A 105 -3.14 -17.25 2.72
N VAL A 106 -4.08 -18.00 2.15
CA VAL A 106 -3.95 -18.54 0.79
C VAL A 106 -3.71 -17.42 -0.24
N LYS A 107 -4.43 -16.30 -0.13
CA LYS A 107 -4.22 -15.13 -1.00
C LYS A 107 -2.84 -14.50 -0.82
N VAL A 108 -2.32 -14.49 0.41
CA VAL A 108 -0.97 -14.00 0.71
C VAL A 108 0.07 -14.89 0.04
N VAL A 109 -0.09 -16.22 0.17
CA VAL A 109 0.83 -17.18 -0.44
C VAL A 109 0.87 -17.02 -1.95
N ARG A 110 -0.29 -17.00 -2.63
CA ARG A 110 -0.38 -16.77 -4.09
C ARG A 110 0.34 -15.50 -4.50
N LYS A 111 0.07 -14.38 -3.80
CA LYS A 111 0.69 -13.08 -4.09
C LYS A 111 2.23 -13.15 -3.96
N VAL A 112 2.74 -13.78 -2.91
CA VAL A 112 4.18 -13.89 -2.69
C VAL A 112 4.84 -14.83 -3.70
N LEU A 113 4.21 -15.96 -4.04
CA LEU A 113 4.72 -16.88 -5.06
C LEU A 113 4.86 -16.19 -6.43
N ARG A 114 3.84 -15.42 -6.85
CA ARG A 114 3.90 -14.59 -8.07
C ARG A 114 4.99 -13.51 -7.99
N ASN A 115 5.22 -12.93 -6.81
CA ASN A 115 6.33 -11.99 -6.63
C ASN A 115 7.70 -12.66 -6.80
N LEU A 116 7.87 -13.87 -6.25
CA LEU A 116 9.09 -14.65 -6.38
C LEU A 116 9.32 -15.13 -7.83
N GLU A 117 8.27 -15.51 -8.55
CA GLU A 117 8.28 -15.83 -9.98
C GLU A 117 8.73 -14.62 -10.81
N GLY A 118 8.07 -13.46 -10.65
CA GLY A 118 8.40 -12.25 -11.39
C GLY A 118 9.82 -11.73 -11.14
N LYS A 119 10.42 -12.10 -10.00
CA LYS A 119 11.81 -11.78 -9.66
C LYS A 119 12.82 -12.85 -10.09
N GLY A 120 12.34 -13.99 -10.63
CA GLY A 120 13.17 -15.09 -11.10
C GLY A 120 13.74 -16.01 -10.02
N TYR A 121 13.19 -15.97 -8.80
CA TYR A 121 13.62 -16.87 -7.71
C TYR A 121 12.94 -18.24 -7.77
N LEU A 122 11.74 -18.31 -8.37
CA LEU A 122 11.01 -19.55 -8.60
C LEU A 122 10.65 -19.65 -10.08
N GLN A 123 10.62 -20.87 -10.61
CA GLN A 123 10.18 -21.12 -11.97
C GLN A 123 8.65 -21.01 -12.07
N ALA A 124 8.15 -20.48 -13.20
CA ALA A 124 6.72 -20.35 -13.47
C ALA A 124 5.96 -21.68 -13.32
N ARG A 125 6.60 -22.78 -13.75
CA ARG A 125 6.06 -24.14 -13.59
C ARG A 125 5.85 -24.50 -12.11
N THR A 126 6.87 -24.30 -11.28
CA THR A 126 6.80 -24.58 -9.84
C THR A 126 5.71 -23.76 -9.16
N VAL A 127 5.57 -22.49 -9.54
CA VAL A 127 4.51 -21.63 -8.99
C VAL A 127 3.13 -22.09 -9.43
N GLY A 128 2.95 -22.49 -10.69
CA GLY A 128 1.69 -23.07 -11.18
C GLY A 128 1.30 -24.34 -10.41
N GLU A 129 2.24 -25.27 -10.23
CA GLU A 129 2.02 -26.51 -9.47
C GLU A 129 1.65 -26.23 -8.00
N LEU A 130 2.32 -25.26 -7.35
CA LEU A 130 2.03 -24.84 -5.98
C LEU A 130 0.66 -24.17 -5.87
N GLU A 131 0.28 -23.31 -6.82
CA GLU A 131 -1.02 -22.65 -6.80
C GLU A 131 -2.18 -23.62 -7.00
N GLU A 132 -2.03 -24.60 -7.88
CA GLU A 132 -3.00 -25.68 -8.07
C GLU A 132 -3.13 -26.52 -6.78
N TRP A 133 -2.00 -26.85 -6.15
CA TRP A 133 -1.98 -27.64 -4.92
C TRP A 133 -2.58 -26.93 -3.69
N ILE A 134 -2.49 -25.60 -3.62
CA ILE A 134 -3.19 -24.79 -2.60
C ILE A 134 -4.63 -24.48 -3.04
N GLY A 135 -4.99 -24.76 -4.30
CA GLY A 135 -6.33 -24.59 -4.84
C GLY A 135 -7.39 -25.29 -3.99
N GLY A 136 -8.48 -24.58 -3.69
CA GLY A 136 -9.58 -25.12 -2.87
C GLY A 136 -9.37 -25.03 -1.36
N ARG A 137 -8.15 -24.77 -0.85
CA ARG A 137 -7.91 -24.55 0.59
C ARG A 137 -8.50 -23.23 1.11
N ASP A 138 -8.78 -22.27 0.23
CA ASP A 138 -9.49 -21.02 0.54
C ASP A 138 -11.00 -21.18 0.65
N LEU A 139 -11.56 -22.31 0.20
CA LEU A 139 -12.99 -22.62 0.27
C LEU A 139 -13.37 -23.37 1.57
N VAL A 140 -12.39 -23.84 2.34
CA VAL A 140 -12.58 -24.47 3.66
C VAL A 140 -12.82 -23.39 4.72
N ASP A 141 -13.73 -22.46 4.42
CA ASP A 141 -14.36 -21.58 5.40
C ASP A 141 -15.77 -22.11 5.63
N GLY A 142 -16.01 -22.65 6.82
CA GLY A 142 -17.34 -23.03 7.27
C GLY A 142 -18.19 -21.78 7.50
N GLY A 143 -18.78 -21.24 6.44
CA GLY A 143 -19.79 -20.17 6.45
C GLY A 143 -19.21 -18.76 6.30
N ALA A 144 -19.68 -17.87 5.44
CA ALA A 144 -20.91 -17.79 4.67
C ALA A 144 -20.61 -17.16 3.31
N MET A 145 -21.32 -17.60 2.27
CA MET A 145 -21.33 -16.88 1.00
C MET A 145 -21.91 -15.48 1.27
N SER A 146 -21.13 -14.42 1.00
CA SER A 146 -21.70 -13.10 0.75
C SER A 146 -22.74 -13.25 -0.37
N PRO A 147 -23.94 -12.65 -0.26
CA PRO A 147 -24.87 -12.65 -1.37
C PRO A 147 -24.27 -11.76 -2.46
N SER A 148 -23.55 -12.37 -3.40
CA SER A 148 -23.19 -11.75 -4.65
C SER A 148 -24.47 -11.35 -5.36
N GLN A 149 -24.53 -10.09 -5.76
CA GLN A 149 -25.57 -9.46 -6.55
C GLN A 149 -26.07 -10.42 -7.65
N GLY A 150 -27.31 -10.87 -7.50
CA GLY A 150 -28.00 -11.60 -8.56
C GLY A 150 -28.36 -10.63 -9.68
N ILE A 151 -27.63 -10.70 -10.78
CA ILE A 151 -28.08 -10.17 -12.07
C ILE A 151 -29.34 -10.97 -12.45
N VAL A 152 -30.48 -10.31 -12.42
CA VAL A 152 -31.75 -10.85 -12.92
C VAL A 152 -31.71 -10.76 -14.45
N THR A 153 -31.45 -11.88 -15.12
CA THR A 153 -31.73 -12.02 -16.55
C THR A 153 -33.21 -12.35 -16.69
N VAL A 154 -33.99 -11.42 -17.24
CA VAL A 154 -35.41 -11.62 -17.53
C VAL A 154 -35.52 -12.53 -18.76
N VAL A 155 -36.03 -13.76 -18.57
CA VAL A 155 -36.56 -14.59 -19.65
C VAL A 155 -38.04 -14.80 -19.35
N PRO A 156 -38.99 -14.36 -20.21
CA PRO A 156 -40.39 -14.60 -19.97
C PRO A 156 -40.79 -15.98 -20.51
N ASP A 157 -41.76 -16.56 -19.79
CA ASP A 157 -42.64 -17.66 -20.20
C ASP A 157 -42.09 -19.09 -20.02
N GLN A 158 -42.49 -19.75 -18.93
CA GLN A 158 -43.23 -21.03 -18.95
C GLN A 158 -43.61 -21.46 -17.51
N VAL A 159 -44.83 -22.00 -17.42
CA VAL A 159 -45.65 -22.23 -16.23
C VAL A 159 -45.37 -23.61 -15.63
N VAL A 160 -44.96 -23.71 -14.35
CA VAL A 160 -45.18 -24.93 -13.56
C VAL A 160 -45.33 -24.65 -12.06
N VAL A 161 -46.30 -25.35 -11.48
CA VAL A 161 -47.00 -25.18 -10.20
C VAL A 161 -46.14 -25.51 -8.98
N ALA A 162 -46.14 -24.66 -7.95
CA ALA A 162 -45.75 -25.03 -6.58
C ALA A 162 -46.52 -24.22 -5.53
N ALA A 163 -46.84 -24.90 -4.44
CA ALA A 163 -47.90 -24.62 -3.49
C ALA A 163 -47.70 -23.39 -2.59
N GLU A 164 -48.85 -22.87 -2.14
CA GLU A 164 -49.04 -21.73 -1.26
C GLU A 164 -48.46 -21.94 0.14
N THR A 165 -47.72 -20.97 0.68
CA THR A 165 -47.95 -20.53 2.07
C THR A 165 -47.42 -19.10 2.33
N ALA A 166 -48.39 -18.20 2.48
CA ALA A 166 -48.42 -16.92 3.19
C ALA A 166 -47.11 -16.20 3.58
N VAL A 167 -46.89 -15.06 2.90
CA VAL A 167 -46.11 -13.92 3.39
C VAL A 167 -46.94 -13.12 4.39
N VAL A 168 -46.39 -12.84 5.58
CA VAL A 168 -46.89 -11.78 6.47
C VAL A 168 -45.74 -10.81 6.73
N SER A 169 -45.83 -9.65 6.09
CA SER A 169 -45.04 -8.47 6.41
C SER A 169 -45.49 -7.89 7.74
N ALA A 170 -44.56 -7.66 8.67
CA ALA A 170 -44.80 -6.78 9.81
C ALA A 170 -43.51 -6.02 10.17
N THR A 171 -43.54 -4.74 9.85
CA THR A 171 -42.65 -3.68 10.33
C THR A 171 -42.84 -3.49 11.84
N LEU A 172 -41.74 -3.44 12.63
CA LEU A 172 -41.43 -2.42 13.66
C LEU A 172 -40.55 -2.95 14.82
N ARG A 173 -39.59 -2.08 15.16
CA ARG A 173 -38.71 -1.98 16.34
C ARG A 173 -39.05 -2.83 17.55
N SER A 174 -38.05 -3.50 18.11
CA SER A 174 -37.70 -3.48 19.55
C SER A 174 -36.38 -4.20 19.81
N THR A 175 -35.51 -3.60 20.62
CA THR A 175 -34.38 -4.25 21.29
C THR A 175 -34.86 -5.41 22.17
N PRO A 176 -34.09 -6.51 22.27
CA PRO A 176 -34.10 -7.28 23.50
C PRO A 176 -32.67 -7.45 24.04
N GLN A 177 -32.46 -6.80 25.17
CA GLN A 177 -31.51 -7.23 26.16
C GLN A 177 -32.12 -8.46 26.85
N SER A 178 -31.56 -9.65 26.66
CA SER A 178 -31.80 -10.75 27.59
C SER A 178 -30.69 -11.79 27.58
N THR A 179 -30.18 -11.98 28.79
CA THR A 179 -29.30 -13.03 29.26
C THR A 179 -30.02 -14.38 29.25
N VAL A 180 -29.77 -15.23 28.26
CA VAL A 180 -30.03 -16.67 28.38
C VAL A 180 -28.87 -17.40 27.69
N ARG A 181 -28.07 -18.10 28.51
CA ARG A 181 -27.06 -19.06 28.05
C ARG A 181 -27.80 -20.30 27.56
N ASP A 182 -27.76 -20.54 26.25
CA ASP A 182 -28.01 -21.87 25.69
C ASP A 182 -26.72 -22.71 25.81
N PRO A 183 -26.74 -23.91 26.41
CA PRO A 183 -25.56 -24.75 26.60
C PRO A 183 -25.36 -25.71 25.41
N TYR A 184 -25.55 -25.24 24.18
CA TYR A 184 -25.14 -25.99 23.01
C TYR A 184 -23.68 -25.68 22.71
N VAL A 185 -22.87 -26.73 22.84
CA VAL A 185 -21.46 -26.82 22.48
C VAL A 185 -21.32 -26.50 20.99
N VAL A 186 -21.30 -25.20 20.66
CA VAL A 186 -20.74 -24.73 19.41
C VAL A 186 -19.24 -24.91 19.55
N ASN A 187 -18.68 -25.75 18.68
CA ASN A 187 -17.26 -26.01 18.55
C ASN A 187 -16.47 -24.76 18.93
N SER A 188 -15.72 -24.86 20.02
CA SER A 188 -14.73 -23.88 20.43
C SER A 188 -13.59 -23.88 19.42
N GLY A 189 -13.88 -23.47 18.18
CA GLY A 189 -12.90 -22.89 17.30
C GLY A 189 -12.26 -21.77 18.12
N ILE A 190 -10.96 -21.93 18.34
CA ILE A 190 -10.12 -21.08 19.18
C ILE A 190 -10.60 -19.64 19.07
N ARG A 191 -11.24 -19.12 20.11
CA ARG A 191 -11.65 -17.71 20.15
C ARG A 191 -10.36 -16.92 20.24
N LEU A 192 -9.79 -16.56 19.09
CA LEU A 192 -8.62 -15.72 18.99
C LEU A 192 -8.86 -14.44 19.80
N ASP A 193 -7.83 -13.99 20.52
CA ASP A 193 -7.98 -12.82 21.37
C ASP A 193 -8.38 -11.62 20.50
N LYS A 194 -9.31 -10.79 20.99
CA LYS A 194 -9.84 -9.64 20.24
C LYS A 194 -8.70 -8.74 19.75
N ARG A 195 -7.65 -8.57 20.55
CA ARG A 195 -6.46 -7.81 20.18
C ARG A 195 -5.68 -8.43 19.03
N GLN A 196 -5.58 -9.76 18.97
CA GLN A 196 -4.90 -10.46 17.88
C GLN A 196 -5.67 -10.31 16.56
N ILE A 197 -7.00 -10.36 16.61
CA ILE A 197 -7.86 -10.14 15.45
C ILE A 197 -7.73 -8.69 14.97
N GLU A 198 -7.83 -7.71 15.87
CA GLU A 198 -7.68 -6.29 15.54
C GLU A 198 -6.30 -5.99 14.95
N GLN A 199 -5.23 -6.54 15.54
CA GLN A 199 -3.88 -6.40 15.02
C GLN A 199 -3.77 -6.94 13.59
N ARG A 200 -4.34 -8.12 13.32
CA ARG A 200 -4.32 -8.70 11.98
C ARG A 200 -5.09 -7.86 10.97
N ILE A 201 -6.26 -7.36 11.33
CA ILE A 201 -7.05 -6.46 10.47
C ILE A 201 -6.26 -5.19 10.15
N GLU A 202 -5.63 -4.57 11.15
CA GLU A 202 -4.85 -3.35 10.94
C GLU A 202 -3.60 -3.61 10.10
N GLU A 203 -2.92 -4.74 10.30
CA GLU A 203 -1.78 -5.15 9.47
C GLU A 203 -2.18 -5.37 8.02
N ASP A 204 -3.29 -6.06 7.75
CA ASP A 204 -3.80 -6.26 6.39
C ASP A 204 -4.25 -4.94 5.74
N ARG A 205 -4.88 -4.05 6.52
CA ARG A 205 -5.23 -2.69 6.07
C ARG A 205 -3.98 -1.91 5.68
N GLU A 206 -2.95 -1.96 6.50
CA GLU A 206 -1.67 -1.30 6.26
C GLU A 206 -0.92 -1.89 5.05
N ARG A 207 -1.07 -3.20 4.76
CA ARG A 207 -0.56 -3.82 3.53
C ARG A 207 -1.30 -3.32 2.29
N HIS A 208 -2.62 -3.30 2.35
CA HIS A 208 -3.45 -2.88 1.22
C HIS A 208 -3.27 -1.39 0.91
N LYS A 209 -3.14 -0.56 1.95
CA LYS A 209 -2.79 0.85 1.83
C LYS A 209 -1.45 1.04 1.10
N ARG A 210 -0.36 0.39 1.56
CA ARG A 210 0.95 0.47 0.90
C ARG A 210 0.94 -0.03 -0.54
N ALA A 211 0.17 -1.08 -0.82
CA ALA A 211 0.04 -1.60 -2.18
C ALA A 211 -0.57 -0.58 -3.16
N ARG A 212 -1.34 0.40 -2.65
CA ARG A 212 -1.98 1.44 -3.45
C ARG A 212 -1.20 2.76 -3.47
N GLU A 213 -0.29 2.98 -2.52
CA GLU A 213 0.52 4.19 -2.42
C GLU A 213 1.37 4.48 -3.66
N GLY A 214 1.74 3.46 -4.45
CA GLY A 214 2.55 3.60 -5.66
C GLY A 214 1.77 3.61 -6.98
N ILE A 215 0.45 3.44 -6.98
CA ILE A 215 -0.34 3.29 -8.22
C ILE A 215 -0.30 4.57 -9.07
N TRP A 216 -0.31 5.74 -8.44
CA TRP A 216 -0.31 7.02 -9.13
C TRP A 216 1.09 7.46 -9.60
N ALA A 217 2.16 6.86 -9.06
CA ALA A 217 3.53 7.23 -9.39
C ALA A 217 3.85 6.82 -10.84
N VAL A 218 4.43 7.73 -11.61
CA VAL A 218 4.99 7.45 -12.95
C VAL A 218 6.50 7.32 -12.79
N GLU A 219 7.07 6.19 -13.21
CA GLU A 219 8.52 6.06 -13.27
C GLU A 219 9.04 6.70 -14.56
N GLN A 220 9.92 7.68 -14.42
CA GLN A 220 10.57 8.31 -15.56
C GLN A 220 11.63 7.36 -16.11
N VAL A 221 11.38 6.83 -17.30
CA VAL A 221 12.24 5.83 -17.96
C VAL A 221 13.57 6.45 -18.42
N SER A 222 13.57 7.76 -18.69
CA SER A 222 14.74 8.51 -19.12
C SER A 222 14.78 9.86 -18.42
N SER A 223 15.99 10.40 -18.22
CA SER A 223 16.19 11.80 -17.83
C SER A 223 16.09 12.78 -19.00
N ASP A 224 15.89 12.27 -20.21
CA ASP A 224 15.69 13.07 -21.41
C ASP A 224 14.32 13.76 -21.37
N LEU A 225 14.31 15.08 -21.46
CA LEU A 225 13.10 15.90 -21.44
C LEU A 225 12.23 15.70 -22.69
N GLY A 226 12.73 15.01 -23.73
CA GLY A 226 11.97 14.69 -24.93
C GLY A 226 11.02 13.50 -24.79
N VAL A 227 11.18 12.68 -23.74
CA VAL A 227 10.30 11.52 -23.48
C VAL A 227 9.55 11.76 -22.19
N ASP A 228 8.29 12.18 -22.31
CA ASP A 228 7.41 12.39 -21.17
C ASP A 228 6.60 11.12 -20.89
N ALA A 229 7.08 10.34 -19.92
CA ALA A 229 6.40 9.12 -19.51
C ALA A 229 5.01 9.38 -18.89
N GLU A 230 4.78 10.58 -18.34
CA GLU A 230 3.46 10.94 -17.80
C GLU A 230 2.49 11.17 -18.96
N PHE A 231 2.92 11.88 -20.01
CA PHE A 231 2.12 12.11 -21.21
C PHE A 231 1.73 10.79 -21.90
N GLU A 232 2.69 9.91 -22.17
CA GLU A 232 2.42 8.65 -22.88
C GLU A 232 1.45 7.76 -22.10
N ARG A 233 1.62 7.64 -20.77
CA ARG A 233 0.69 6.88 -19.93
C ARG A 233 -0.71 7.48 -19.97
N CYS A 234 -0.82 8.80 -19.79
CA CYS A 234 -2.12 9.47 -19.85
C CYS A 234 -2.78 9.26 -21.22
N TRP A 235 -2.02 9.34 -22.31
CA TRP A 235 -2.54 9.15 -23.67
C TRP A 235 -3.05 7.73 -23.93
N GLU A 236 -2.38 6.71 -23.39
CA GLU A 236 -2.79 5.31 -23.53
C GLU A 236 -3.97 4.93 -22.62
N GLU A 237 -4.03 5.50 -21.41
CA GLU A 237 -5.00 5.17 -20.38
C GLU A 237 -6.25 6.05 -20.39
N ASP A 238 -6.29 7.12 -21.20
CA ASP A 238 -7.40 8.06 -21.23
C ASP A 238 -8.71 7.39 -21.63
N SER A 239 -9.78 7.70 -20.91
CA SER A 239 -11.13 7.26 -21.25
C SER A 239 -11.83 8.24 -22.17
N GLU A 240 -12.81 7.76 -22.94
CA GLU A 240 -13.70 8.67 -23.68
C GLU A 240 -14.48 9.56 -22.71
N VAL A 241 -14.71 10.81 -23.12
CA VAL A 241 -15.44 11.80 -22.33
C VAL A 241 -16.84 11.30 -21.98
N ASP A 242 -17.17 11.30 -20.69
CA ASP A 242 -18.44 10.80 -20.18
C ASP A 242 -19.37 11.91 -19.63
N GLU A 243 -20.48 11.49 -19.01
CA GLU A 243 -21.46 12.41 -18.41
C GLU A 243 -20.91 13.15 -17.19
N ASP A 244 -20.06 12.48 -16.39
CA ASP A 244 -19.43 13.08 -15.20
C ASP A 244 -18.42 14.17 -15.63
N ASP A 245 -17.69 13.95 -16.73
CA ASP A 245 -16.80 14.95 -17.33
C ASP A 245 -17.57 16.20 -17.79
N LEU A 246 -18.70 16.01 -18.49
CA LEU A 246 -19.57 17.11 -18.93
C LEU A 246 -20.15 17.89 -17.76
N GLN A 247 -20.52 17.19 -16.68
CA GLN A 247 -20.99 17.83 -15.45
C GLN A 247 -19.86 18.62 -14.78
N MET A 248 -18.65 18.06 -14.70
CA MET A 248 -17.48 18.75 -14.16
C MET A 248 -17.15 20.02 -14.95
N MET A 249 -17.16 19.96 -16.29
CA MET A 249 -16.93 21.13 -17.15
C MET A 249 -17.99 22.22 -16.96
N LYS A 250 -19.25 21.83 -16.76
CA LYS A 250 -20.34 22.77 -16.51
C LYS A 250 -20.18 23.47 -15.15
N GLU A 251 -19.87 22.71 -14.10
CA GLU A 251 -19.62 23.24 -12.76
C GLU A 251 -18.43 24.21 -12.77
N GLU A 252 -17.33 23.86 -13.43
CA GLU A 252 -16.17 24.77 -13.57
C GLU A 252 -16.53 26.07 -14.32
N ALA A 253 -17.36 25.98 -15.36
CA ALA A 253 -17.83 27.16 -16.09
C ALA A 253 -18.72 28.08 -15.24
N GLU A 254 -19.60 27.50 -14.41
CA GLU A 254 -20.44 28.23 -13.46
C GLU A 254 -19.59 28.90 -12.36
N GLU A 255 -18.61 28.19 -11.78
CA GLU A 255 -17.68 28.77 -10.81
C GLU A 255 -16.86 29.92 -11.41
N ARG A 256 -16.39 29.77 -12.66
CA ARG A 256 -15.65 30.82 -13.35
C ARG A 256 -16.52 32.05 -13.60
N ALA A 257 -17.79 31.88 -13.94
CA ALA A 257 -18.72 32.98 -14.10
C ALA A 257 -18.94 33.74 -12.79
N ILE A 258 -19.08 33.02 -11.68
CA ILE A 258 -19.19 33.60 -10.33
C ILE A 258 -17.91 34.38 -9.97
N ALA A 259 -16.72 33.82 -10.23
CA ALA A 259 -15.46 34.49 -9.94
C ALA A 259 -15.30 35.82 -10.71
N LEU A 260 -15.71 35.85 -11.98
CA LEU A 260 -15.70 37.07 -12.80
C LEU A 260 -16.69 38.12 -12.29
N GLU A 261 -17.85 37.72 -11.79
CA GLU A 261 -18.81 38.63 -11.18
C GLU A 261 -18.20 39.32 -9.95
N TYR A 262 -17.45 38.58 -9.11
CA TYR A 262 -16.72 39.15 -7.97
C TYR A 262 -15.62 40.12 -8.41
N GLU A 263 -14.85 39.82 -9.47
CA GLU A 263 -13.85 40.74 -10.02
C GLU A 263 -14.49 42.03 -10.56
N GLU A 264 -15.64 41.93 -11.22
CA GLU A 264 -16.35 43.10 -11.75
C GLU A 264 -16.89 44.00 -10.62
N ILE A 265 -17.37 43.41 -9.53
CA ILE A 265 -17.80 44.14 -8.32
C ILE A 265 -16.59 44.78 -7.63
N GLY A 266 -15.45 44.09 -7.54
CA GLY A 266 -14.19 44.61 -6.98
C GLY A 266 -13.57 45.73 -7.82
N GLY A 267 -13.67 45.64 -9.16
CA GLY A 267 -13.20 46.66 -10.09
C GLY A 267 -14.06 47.93 -10.12
N LYS A 268 -15.37 47.80 -9.92
CA LYS A 268 -16.29 48.95 -9.80
C LYS A 268 -16.19 49.69 -8.46
N GLY A 269 -15.54 49.08 -7.45
CA GLY A 269 -15.17 49.76 -6.19
C GLY A 269 -13.91 50.64 -6.27
N GLY A 270 -13.16 50.59 -7.38
CA GLY A 270 -11.85 51.25 -7.51
C GLY A 270 -11.86 52.64 -8.18
N THR A 271 -13.00 53.12 -8.68
CA THR A 271 -13.07 54.43 -9.36
C THR A 271 -14.28 55.26 -8.90
N ALA A 272 -14.35 55.57 -7.61
CA ALA A 272 -15.19 56.66 -7.13
C ALA A 272 -14.59 57.28 -5.86
N GLY A 273 -14.07 58.50 -6.00
CA GLY A 273 -13.99 59.48 -4.92
C GLY A 273 -12.80 59.35 -3.95
N ALA A 274 -11.80 60.20 -4.16
CA ALA A 274 -11.07 60.75 -3.03
C ALA A 274 -12.06 61.55 -2.17
N ASP A 275 -12.43 61.03 -0.99
CA ASP A 275 -12.79 61.86 0.16
C ASP A 275 -12.67 61.06 1.48
N GLU A 276 -12.47 61.79 2.56
CA GLU A 276 -11.95 61.39 3.85
C GLU A 276 -12.71 60.27 4.61
N GLY A 277 -11.96 59.44 5.34
CA GLY A 277 -12.36 59.00 6.68
C GLY A 277 -12.79 57.53 6.89
N VAL A 278 -11.92 56.82 7.62
CA VAL A 278 -12.22 55.78 8.63
C VAL A 278 -12.74 54.42 8.13
N GLY A 279 -11.88 53.40 8.30
CA GLY A 279 -12.31 52.00 8.40
C GLY A 279 -11.30 51.05 7.78
N GLY A 280 -10.33 50.58 8.57
CA GLY A 280 -9.37 49.56 8.15
C GLY A 280 -10.09 48.25 7.82
N VAL A 281 -10.32 48.01 6.54
CA VAL A 281 -10.67 46.68 6.03
C VAL A 281 -9.35 45.97 5.78
N ALA A 282 -9.17 44.84 6.46
CA ALA A 282 -7.96 44.05 6.43
C ALA A 282 -7.55 43.76 4.98
N CYS A 283 -6.38 44.27 4.58
CA CYS A 283 -5.69 43.80 3.40
C CYS A 283 -5.37 42.32 3.62
N TYR A 284 -6.20 41.42 3.08
CA TYR A 284 -5.76 40.07 2.82
C TYR A 284 -4.63 40.18 1.79
N ASN A 285 -3.46 39.67 2.17
CA ASN A 285 -2.27 39.77 1.36
C ASN A 285 -2.51 39.07 0.02
N GLU A 286 -1.98 39.63 -1.06
CA GLU A 286 -2.01 39.13 -2.44
C GLU A 286 -1.59 37.63 -2.60
N ALA A 287 -0.94 37.07 -1.56
CA ALA A 287 -0.60 35.66 -1.44
C ALA A 287 -1.82 34.73 -1.24
N ASP A 288 -2.91 35.20 -0.64
CA ASP A 288 -4.13 34.39 -0.42
C ASP A 288 -5.00 34.33 -1.68
N PHE A 289 -4.95 35.36 -2.53
CA PHE A 289 -5.71 35.44 -3.79
C PHE A 289 -5.13 34.52 -4.88
N LEU A 290 -3.80 34.41 -4.96
CA LEU A 290 -3.13 33.47 -5.87
C LEU A 290 -3.30 32.00 -5.47
N ALA A 291 -3.60 31.71 -4.19
CA ALA A 291 -3.89 30.35 -3.72
C ALA A 291 -5.31 29.87 -4.09
N ALA A 292 -6.23 30.80 -4.41
CA ALA A 292 -7.60 30.49 -4.80
C ALA A 292 -7.78 30.28 -6.32
N ILE A 293 -6.94 30.93 -7.15
CA ILE A 293 -7.07 30.91 -8.61
C ILE A 293 -6.34 29.71 -9.26
N TYR A 294 -5.37 29.10 -8.56
CA TYR A 294 -4.69 27.88 -9.01
C TYR A 294 -4.63 26.82 -7.90
N PRO A 295 -5.60 25.89 -7.82
CA PRO A 295 -5.37 24.61 -7.17
C PRO A 295 -4.75 23.64 -8.19
N CYS A 296 -3.69 24.04 -8.91
CA CYS A 296 -2.97 23.11 -9.77
C CYS A 296 -1.98 22.33 -8.90
N GLY A 297 -2.31 21.06 -8.67
CA GLY A 297 -1.43 20.09 -8.05
C GLY A 297 -0.17 19.89 -8.89
N VAL A 298 0.92 20.55 -8.52
CA VAL A 298 2.28 20.17 -8.93
C VAL A 298 3.18 20.17 -7.70
N GLY A 299 3.68 18.98 -7.36
CA GLY A 299 4.90 18.75 -6.57
C GLY A 299 5.07 19.55 -5.28
N LYS A 300 4.62 18.99 -4.14
CA LYS A 300 5.13 19.41 -2.81
C LYS A 300 6.59 19.00 -2.66
N THR A 301 7.52 19.83 -3.14
CA THR A 301 8.89 19.82 -2.62
C THR A 301 8.88 20.31 -1.18
N ARG A 302 9.41 19.48 -0.28
CA ARG A 302 9.54 19.75 1.15
C ARG A 302 10.25 21.09 1.39
N ARG A 303 9.52 22.09 1.88
CA ARG A 303 10.11 23.24 2.60
C ARG A 303 9.90 23.04 4.09
N SER A 304 10.97 22.64 4.75
CA SER A 304 11.09 22.41 6.19
C SER A 304 10.81 23.68 6.99
N LYS A 305 9.88 23.57 7.95
CA LYS A 305 9.72 24.54 9.06
C LYS A 305 10.99 24.55 9.91
N ALA A 306 11.81 25.59 9.79
CA ALA A 306 12.83 25.92 10.78
C ALA A 306 12.22 26.91 11.79
N ARG A 307 11.79 26.38 12.94
CA ARG A 307 11.52 27.17 14.15
C ARG A 307 12.83 27.26 14.92
N LYS A 308 13.20 28.49 15.32
CA LYS A 308 14.31 28.80 16.23
C LYS A 308 14.30 27.86 17.45
N GLU A 309 15.35 27.09 17.63
CA GLU A 309 15.81 26.69 18.95
C GLU A 309 17.33 26.53 18.93
N GLN A 310 17.97 27.25 19.85
CA GLN A 310 19.42 27.28 20.03
C GLN A 310 19.91 25.92 20.55
N ARG A 311 20.97 25.38 19.94
CA ARG A 311 22.27 25.05 20.55
C ARG A 311 22.99 24.04 19.66
N GLY A 312 24.30 24.23 19.59
CA GLY A 312 25.09 23.91 18.42
C GLY A 312 25.46 22.44 18.27
N TRP A 313 25.77 22.09 17.02
CA TRP A 313 26.68 21.01 16.68
C TRP A 313 27.53 21.48 15.50
N HIS A 314 28.84 21.48 15.72
CA HIS A 314 29.88 21.61 14.71
C HIS A 314 29.71 20.53 13.62
N VAL A 315 29.79 20.92 12.35
CA VAL A 315 30.19 20.01 11.28
C VAL A 315 31.22 20.69 10.40
N TYR A 316 32.36 20.01 10.27
CA TYR A 316 33.53 20.30 9.46
C TYR A 316 33.16 20.56 7.98
N CYS A 317 33.69 21.66 7.42
CA CYS A 317 33.84 21.83 5.99
C CYS A 317 35.24 21.36 5.57
N ALA A 318 35.32 20.27 4.81
CA ALA A 318 36.47 19.97 3.96
C ALA A 318 36.09 20.35 2.52
N GLY A 319 36.86 21.29 1.96
CA GLY A 319 36.57 21.91 0.68
C GLY A 319 36.91 21.04 -0.53
N SER A 320 36.35 21.42 -1.68
CA SER A 320 36.99 21.25 -2.98
C SER A 320 36.47 22.33 -3.93
N SER A 321 37.44 23.06 -4.48
CA SER A 321 37.31 24.28 -5.27
C SER A 321 37.01 23.95 -6.73
N TRP A 322 36.02 24.60 -7.34
CA TRP A 322 35.94 24.78 -8.79
C TRP A 322 35.89 26.29 -9.08
N LYS A 323 36.97 26.80 -9.68
CA LYS A 323 37.09 28.19 -10.14
C LYS A 323 36.39 28.34 -11.49
N ALA A 324 35.43 29.24 -11.55
CA ALA A 324 34.99 29.86 -12.79
C ALA A 324 36.02 30.90 -13.23
N SER A 325 36.30 30.99 -14.53
CA SER A 325 37.01 32.12 -15.12
C SER A 325 36.39 32.43 -16.49
N ASN A 326 35.71 33.57 -16.54
CA ASN A 326 35.28 34.25 -17.75
C ASN A 326 36.50 34.72 -18.56
N ALA A 327 36.43 34.59 -19.89
CA ALA A 327 37.08 35.51 -20.80
C ALA A 327 36.36 35.54 -22.15
N THR A 328 35.70 36.68 -22.39
CA THR A 328 35.18 37.16 -23.67
C THR A 328 36.34 37.39 -24.66
N THR A 329 36.05 37.27 -25.97
CA THR A 329 36.28 38.24 -27.08
C THR A 329 36.88 37.66 -28.38
N TYR A 330 36.37 38.20 -29.51
CA TYR A 330 36.84 38.20 -30.92
C TYR A 330 36.62 36.92 -31.75
N ALA A 331 35.67 36.84 -32.67
CA ALA A 331 35.46 37.55 -33.96
C ALA A 331 36.48 37.20 -35.07
N SER A 332 36.00 36.47 -36.09
CA SER A 332 36.13 36.75 -37.54
C SER A 332 36.38 35.51 -38.41
N ARG A 333 35.49 35.33 -39.39
CA ARG A 333 35.68 34.84 -40.78
C ARG A 333 37.03 34.17 -41.11
N THR A 334 36.97 32.94 -41.62
CA THR A 334 36.79 32.62 -43.07
C THR A 334 36.42 31.17 -43.23
#